data_AF-B7CBN9-F1
#
_entry.id   AF-B7CBN9-F1
#
_cell.length_a   1.000
_cell.length_b   1.000
_cell.length_c   1.000
_cell.angle_alpha   90.00
_cell.angle_beta   90.00
_cell.angle_gamma   90.00
#
_symmetry.space_group_name_H-M   'P 1'
#
loop_
_entity.id
_entity.type
_entity.pdbx_description
1 polymer ?
#
loop_
_entity_poly.entity_id
_entity_poly.type
_entity_poly.pdbx_seq_one_letter_code
_entity_poly.pdbx_strand_id
1 'polypeptide(L)'
;MYLDHAGSNKAFSFSYTNTNRDELHVFEAAIDLLSYMTILKENNENFVTKNYLSLAGANNQANGDIPIFLKSFLSRHPNIKTIVFHLDNDEVGTSAATYMMNRLKNKYHCTDQHPTKYKDVNEELQEMKKV
;
A
#
# COMPACT_ATOMS: atom_id res chain seq x y z
N MET A 1 5.28 7.94 29.79
CA MET A 1 5.77 9.05 28.93
C MET A 1 5.45 8.69 27.49
N TYR A 2 4.36 9.21 26.94
CA TYR A 2 4.09 9.13 25.49
C TYR A 2 4.85 10.29 24.84
N LEU A 3 5.91 9.99 24.09
CA LEU A 3 6.47 10.97 23.16
C LEU A 3 5.51 11.04 21.96
N ASP A 4 4.56 11.96 22.03
CA ASP A 4 3.83 12.43 20.85
C ASP A 4 4.75 13.42 20.12
N HIS A 5 5.27 13.02 18.97
CA HIS A 5 6.11 13.89 18.14
C HIS A 5 5.19 14.87 17.41
N ALA A 6 4.96 16.04 18.02
CA ALA A 6 4.17 17.13 17.48
C ALA A 6 4.68 17.55 16.09
N GLY A 7 4.07 17.01 15.04
CA GLY A 7 4.42 17.32 13.65
C GLY A 7 4.08 16.20 12.66
N SER A 8 4.08 14.93 13.10
CA SER A 8 3.68 13.82 12.23
C SER A 8 2.18 13.58 12.34
N ASN A 9 1.41 14.15 11.39
CA ASN A 9 -0.01 13.85 11.31
C ASN A 9 -0.18 12.39 10.89
N LYS A 10 -0.62 11.55 11.82
CA LYS A 10 -0.86 10.10 11.62
C LYS A 10 -1.87 9.79 10.51
N ALA A 11 -2.59 10.79 9.97
CA ALA A 11 -3.44 10.67 8.79
C ALA A 11 -2.67 10.66 7.45
N PHE A 12 -1.37 10.99 7.47
CA PHE A 12 -0.51 11.05 6.29
C PHE A 12 0.61 10.04 6.41
N SER A 13 0.54 9.01 5.55
CA SER A 13 1.66 8.15 5.25
C SER A 13 2.28 8.55 3.92
N PHE A 14 3.47 8.02 3.62
CA PHE A 14 4.12 8.24 2.33
C PHE A 14 3.18 7.79 1.20
N SER A 15 2.90 8.69 0.27
CA SER A 15 1.96 8.44 -0.82
C SER A 15 2.31 9.26 -2.05
N TYR A 16 1.94 8.73 -3.21
CA TYR A 16 1.94 9.43 -4.50
C TYR A 16 0.52 9.40 -5.04
N THR A 17 0.00 10.55 -5.47
CA THR A 17 -1.39 10.67 -5.90
C THR A 17 -1.46 11.20 -7.33
N ASN A 18 -2.28 10.54 -8.14
CA ASN A 18 -2.77 11.04 -9.42
C ASN A 18 -4.30 11.08 -9.38
N THR A 19 -4.87 12.27 -9.19
CA THR A 19 -6.32 12.49 -9.01
C THR A 19 -7.17 12.09 -10.21
N ASN A 20 -6.57 11.84 -11.38
CA ASN A 20 -7.27 11.38 -12.58
C ASN A 20 -7.40 9.85 -12.67
N ARG A 21 -6.98 9.12 -11.63
CA ARG A 21 -6.86 7.66 -11.64
C ARG A 21 -7.64 7.05 -10.49
N ASP A 22 -8.40 6.00 -10.77
CA ASP A 22 -9.31 5.34 -9.84
C ASP A 22 -8.72 4.09 -9.17
N GLU A 23 -7.44 3.79 -9.44
CA GLU A 23 -6.71 2.67 -8.85
C GLU A 23 -5.72 3.16 -7.79
N LEU A 24 -5.70 2.47 -6.64
CA LEU A 24 -4.79 2.68 -5.52
C LEU A 24 -3.99 1.42 -5.22
N HIS A 25 -2.67 1.54 -5.24
CA HIS A 25 -1.75 0.50 -4.77
C HIS A 25 -1.34 0.77 -3.31
N VAL A 26 -1.46 -0.24 -2.46
CA VAL A 26 -1.21 -0.16 -1.02
C VAL A 26 -0.07 -1.09 -0.63
N PHE A 27 0.95 -0.56 0.06
CA PHE A 27 2.18 -1.28 0.42
C PHE A 27 2.39 -1.34 1.93
N GLU A 28 3.12 -2.36 2.42
CA GLU A 28 3.51 -2.49 3.83
C GLU A 28 4.31 -1.26 4.30
N ALA A 29 5.41 -0.97 3.60
CA ALA A 29 6.30 0.14 3.91
C ALA A 29 6.56 1.07 2.72
N ALA A 30 7.18 2.22 2.99
CA ALA A 30 7.54 3.18 1.95
C ALA A 30 8.62 2.64 1.01
N ILE A 31 9.51 1.77 1.50
CA ILE A 31 10.54 1.15 0.67
C ILE A 31 9.94 0.23 -0.39
N ASP A 32 8.93 -0.56 -0.06
CA ASP A 32 8.24 -1.46 -1.01
C ASP A 32 7.55 -0.67 -2.12
N LEU A 33 6.89 0.43 -1.74
CA LEU A 33 6.27 1.35 -2.69
C LEU A 33 7.31 1.92 -3.67
N LEU A 34 8.44 2.42 -3.16
CA LEU A 34 9.51 2.98 -4.00
C LEU A 34 10.16 1.90 -4.88
N SER A 35 10.31 0.69 -4.35
CA SER A 35 10.81 -0.46 -5.10
C SER A 35 9.87 -0.83 -6.24
N TYR A 36 8.56 -0.88 -6.00
CA TYR A 36 7.56 -1.11 -7.03
C TYR A 36 7.58 -0.05 -8.13
N MET A 37 7.64 1.24 -7.76
CA MET A 37 7.78 2.32 -8.74
C MET A 37 9.04 2.17 -9.60
N THR A 38 10.13 1.66 -9.00
CA THR A 38 11.36 1.37 -9.72
C THR A 38 11.18 0.18 -10.67
N ILE A 39 10.57 -0.93 -10.23
CA ILE A 39 10.25 -2.08 -11.09
C ILE A 39 9.44 -1.64 -12.31
N LEU A 40 8.38 -0.86 -12.10
CA LEU A 40 7.56 -0.31 -13.19
C LEU A 40 8.40 0.51 -14.17
N LYS A 41 9.27 1.38 -13.65
CA LYS A 41 10.15 2.21 -14.47
C LYS A 41 11.12 1.37 -15.31
N GLU A 42 11.75 0.34 -14.73
CA GLU A 42 12.66 -0.56 -15.45
C GLU A 42 11.91 -1.37 -16.55
N ASN A 43 10.65 -1.72 -16.31
CA ASN A 43 9.78 -2.39 -17.28
C ASN A 43 9.17 -1.45 -18.33
N ASN A 44 9.59 -0.18 -18.40
CA ASN A 44 9.02 0.86 -19.26
C ASN A 44 7.52 1.12 -19.03
N GLU A 45 7.00 0.79 -17.84
CA GLU A 45 5.65 1.12 -17.43
C GLU A 45 5.58 2.52 -16.81
N ASN A 46 4.53 3.27 -17.16
CA ASN A 46 4.34 4.60 -16.65
C ASN A 46 3.76 4.58 -15.21
N PHE A 47 4.63 4.61 -14.21
CA PHE A 47 4.22 4.63 -12.80
C PHE A 47 3.40 5.88 -12.40
N VAL A 48 3.49 7.01 -13.13
CA VAL A 48 2.73 8.22 -12.73
C VAL A 48 1.23 8.07 -12.95
N THR A 49 0.75 6.99 -13.58
CA THR A 49 -0.67 6.74 -13.87
C THR A 49 -1.43 6.02 -12.76
N LYS A 50 -0.84 5.87 -11.57
CA LYS A 50 -1.43 5.14 -10.43
C LYS A 50 -1.35 5.99 -9.16
N ASN A 51 -2.18 5.64 -8.17
CA ASN A 51 -2.04 6.14 -6.81
C ASN A 51 -1.29 5.11 -5.96
N TYR A 52 -0.47 5.57 -5.03
CA TYR A 52 0.32 4.72 -4.15
C TYR A 52 0.21 5.20 -2.70
N LEU A 53 0.11 4.27 -1.76
CA LEU A 53 0.07 4.54 -0.33
C LEU A 53 0.84 3.46 0.43
N SER A 54 1.76 3.84 1.32
CA SER A 54 2.34 2.89 2.27
C SER A 54 1.57 2.88 3.58
N LEU A 55 1.53 1.73 4.26
CA LEU A 55 0.92 1.57 5.58
C LEU A 55 1.90 1.84 6.72
N ALA A 56 3.18 2.12 6.41
CA ALA A 56 4.26 2.40 7.38
C ALA A 56 4.39 1.30 8.46
N GLY A 57 4.21 0.03 8.08
CA GLY A 57 4.23 -1.10 9.01
C GLY A 57 3.03 -1.17 9.96
N ALA A 58 2.00 -0.36 9.76
CA ALA A 58 0.76 -0.45 10.53
C ALA A 58 -0.21 -1.42 9.84
N ASN A 59 0.01 -2.69 10.15
CA ASN A 59 -0.86 -3.85 9.91
C ASN A 59 -1.85 -4.08 11.08
N ASN A 60 -1.94 -3.11 12.00
CA ASN A 60 -2.70 -3.20 13.25
C ASN A 60 -4.22 -3.39 13.01
N GLN A 61 -4.66 -4.63 13.17
CA GLN A 61 -6.06 -5.05 13.31
C GLN A 61 -6.69 -4.61 14.64
N ALA A 62 -5.92 -3.92 15.51
CA ALA A 62 -6.19 -3.75 16.94
C ALA A 62 -7.55 -3.13 17.29
N ASN A 63 -8.17 -2.38 16.39
CA ASN A 63 -9.46 -1.72 16.63
C ASN A 63 -10.60 -2.24 15.75
N GLY A 64 -10.38 -3.33 15.00
CA GLY A 64 -11.41 -3.87 14.11
C GLY A 64 -11.88 -2.88 13.04
N ASP A 65 -11.03 -1.94 12.61
CA ASP A 65 -11.24 -1.10 11.42
C ASP A 65 -9.98 -1.10 10.53
N ILE A 66 -10.09 -0.55 9.31
CA ILE A 66 -8.93 -0.36 8.42
C ILE A 66 -7.99 0.74 8.98
N PRO A 67 -6.70 0.76 8.60
CA PRO A 67 -5.77 1.79 9.08
C PRO A 67 -6.24 3.22 8.79
N ILE A 68 -6.03 4.14 9.74
CA ILE A 68 -6.59 5.51 9.70
C ILE A 68 -6.13 6.32 8.48
N PHE A 69 -4.90 6.13 8.03
CA PHE A 69 -4.35 6.78 6.85
C PHE A 69 -4.95 6.22 5.56
N LEU A 70 -5.24 4.92 5.47
CA LEU A 70 -5.97 4.35 4.33
C LEU A 70 -7.39 4.92 4.25
N LYS A 71 -8.10 4.97 5.38
CA LYS A 71 -9.43 5.58 5.48
C LYS A 71 -9.41 7.06 5.08
N SER A 72 -8.42 7.81 5.57
CA SER A 72 -8.24 9.24 5.26
C SER A 72 -7.85 9.48 3.80
N PHE A 73 -7.08 8.58 3.19
CA PHE A 73 -6.74 8.64 1.77
C PHE A 73 -7.98 8.44 0.90
N LEU A 74 -8.75 7.37 1.16
CA LEU A 74 -9.97 7.06 0.41
C LEU A 74 -11.04 8.16 0.54
N SER A 75 -11.17 8.79 1.72
CA SER A 75 -12.09 9.92 1.92
C SER A 75 -11.73 11.15 1.08
N ARG A 76 -10.44 11.41 0.86
CA ARG A 76 -9.94 12.53 0.05
C ARG A 76 -10.00 12.26 -1.45
N HIS A 77 -10.05 10.99 -1.83
CA HIS A 77 -9.99 10.53 -3.22
C HIS A 77 -11.21 9.66 -3.55
N PRO A 78 -12.43 10.26 -3.59
CA PRO A 78 -13.68 9.52 -3.78
C PRO A 78 -13.80 8.88 -5.18
N ASN A 79 -12.91 9.21 -6.10
CA ASN A 79 -12.84 8.63 -7.44
C ASN A 79 -12.23 7.22 -7.44
N ILE A 80 -11.59 6.77 -6.35
CA ILE A 80 -10.99 5.44 -6.25
C ILE A 80 -12.07 4.37 -6.27
N LYS A 81 -11.87 3.37 -7.12
CA LYS A 81 -12.74 2.20 -7.29
C LYS A 81 -11.99 0.89 -7.07
N THR A 82 -10.70 0.86 -7.40
CA THR A 82 -9.85 -0.33 -7.30
C THR A 82 -8.76 -0.12 -6.27
N ILE A 83 -8.55 -1.12 -5.42
CA ILE A 83 -7.49 -1.13 -4.43
C ILE A 83 -6.69 -2.42 -4.59
N VAL A 84 -5.39 -2.29 -4.83
CA VAL A 84 -4.45 -3.39 -5.03
C VAL A 84 -3.50 -3.43 -3.84
N PHE A 85 -3.44 -4.55 -3.13
CA PHE A 85 -2.58 -4.73 -1.97
C PHE A 85 -1.26 -5.43 -2.36
N HIS A 86 -0.15 -4.88 -1.89
CA HIS A 86 1.23 -5.34 -2.09
C HIS A 86 1.90 -5.43 -0.71
N LEU A 87 1.32 -6.22 0.20
CA LEU A 87 1.88 -6.41 1.55
C LEU A 87 2.96 -7.49 1.56
N ASP A 88 3.67 -7.63 2.68
CA ASP A 88 4.69 -8.65 2.84
C ASP A 88 4.09 -10.06 2.64
N ASN A 89 4.86 -10.92 2.00
CA ASN A 89 4.58 -12.33 1.78
C ASN A 89 4.87 -13.15 3.05
N ASP A 90 4.23 -12.77 4.14
CA ASP A 90 4.23 -13.49 5.40
C ASP A 90 2.81 -13.62 5.95
N GLU A 91 2.66 -14.35 7.07
CA GLU A 91 1.36 -14.58 7.69
C GLU A 91 0.67 -13.27 8.12
N VAL A 92 1.46 -12.28 8.56
CA VAL A 92 0.95 -11.00 9.06
C VAL A 92 0.46 -10.14 7.90
N GLY A 93 1.26 -9.98 6.85
CA GLY A 93 0.92 -9.24 5.64
C GLY A 93 -0.28 -9.86 4.92
N THR A 94 -0.28 -11.17 4.71
CA THR A 94 -1.39 -11.90 4.06
C THR A 94 -2.70 -11.77 4.85
N SER A 95 -2.63 -11.90 6.17
CA SER A 95 -3.79 -11.74 7.06
C SER A 95 -4.32 -10.31 7.02
N ALA A 96 -3.44 -9.31 7.02
CA ALA A 96 -3.80 -7.90 6.94
C ALA A 96 -4.47 -7.56 5.59
N ALA A 97 -3.94 -8.06 4.47
CA ALA A 97 -4.53 -7.89 3.14
C ALA A 97 -5.95 -8.48 3.10
N THR A 98 -6.10 -9.74 3.51
CA THR A 98 -7.40 -10.43 3.56
C THR A 98 -8.40 -9.69 4.44
N TYR A 99 -7.96 -9.22 5.60
CA TYR A 99 -8.79 -8.43 6.51
C TYR A 99 -9.28 -7.13 5.86
N MET A 100 -8.38 -6.35 5.27
CA MET A 100 -8.73 -5.07 4.63
C MET A 100 -9.65 -5.27 3.42
N MET A 101 -9.36 -6.25 2.57
CA MET A 101 -10.22 -6.60 1.43
C MET A 101 -11.64 -6.94 1.89
N ASN A 102 -11.79 -7.72 2.96
CA ASN A 102 -13.11 -8.06 3.51
C ASN A 102 -13.89 -6.85 4.02
N ARG A 103 -13.21 -5.82 4.53
CA ARG A 103 -13.82 -4.57 5.00
C ARG A 103 -14.18 -3.61 3.86
N LEU A 104 -13.44 -3.68 2.76
CA LEU A 104 -13.54 -2.75 1.64
C LEU A 104 -14.37 -3.27 0.46
N LYS A 105 -14.56 -4.60 0.34
CA LYS A 105 -15.23 -5.27 -0.80
C LYS A 105 -16.63 -4.77 -1.15
N ASN A 106 -17.36 -4.18 -0.20
CA ASN A 106 -18.70 -3.64 -0.46
C ASN A 106 -18.67 -2.31 -1.23
N LYS A 107 -17.53 -1.62 -1.27
CA LYS A 107 -17.38 -0.30 -1.89
C LYS A 107 -16.30 -0.25 -2.98
N TYR A 108 -15.30 -1.13 -2.90
CA TYR A 108 -14.15 -1.13 -3.79
C TYR A 108 -13.93 -2.53 -4.37
N HIS A 109 -13.41 -2.58 -5.58
CA HIS A 109 -12.80 -3.79 -6.11
C HIS A 109 -11.43 -3.95 -5.47
N CYS A 110 -11.23 -5.01 -4.68
CA CYS A 110 -9.97 -5.24 -4.00
C CYS A 110 -9.28 -6.48 -4.55
N THR A 111 -7.98 -6.38 -4.80
CA THR A 111 -7.12 -7.48 -5.24
C THR A 111 -5.90 -7.57 -4.35
N ASP A 112 -5.43 -8.81 -4.15
CA ASP A 112 -4.17 -9.10 -3.50
C ASP A 112 -3.12 -9.42 -4.57
N GLN A 113 -2.01 -8.69 -4.54
CA GLN A 113 -0.86 -8.83 -5.42
C GLN A 113 0.44 -8.80 -4.59
N HIS A 114 0.43 -9.34 -3.38
CA HIS A 114 1.67 -9.54 -2.63
C HIS A 114 2.70 -10.36 -3.47
N PRO A 115 4.01 -10.13 -3.26
CA PRO A 115 5.05 -10.92 -3.91
C PRO A 115 4.85 -12.42 -3.63
N THR A 116 4.94 -13.28 -4.65
CA THR A 116 4.70 -14.73 -4.46
C THR A 116 5.98 -15.53 -4.22
N LYS A 117 7.14 -15.00 -4.63
CA LYS A 117 8.44 -15.67 -4.53
C LYS A 117 9.38 -15.05 -3.51
N TYR A 118 9.18 -13.78 -3.20
CA TYR A 118 10.06 -12.96 -2.35
C TYR A 118 9.30 -12.55 -1.10
N LYS A 119 10.01 -12.13 -0.04
CA LYS A 119 9.40 -11.68 1.21
C LYS A 119 8.60 -10.40 0.99
N ASP A 120 9.16 -9.46 0.24
CA ASP A 120 8.58 -8.14 0.02
C ASP A 120 8.98 -7.59 -1.36
N VAL A 121 8.39 -6.47 -1.76
CA VAL A 121 8.62 -5.90 -3.10
C VAL A 121 10.05 -5.35 -3.23
N ASN A 122 10.65 -4.94 -2.11
CA ASN A 122 12.04 -4.53 -2.10
C ASN A 122 12.98 -5.69 -2.42
N GLU A 123 12.76 -6.87 -1.84
CA GLU A 123 13.54 -8.07 -2.16
C GLU A 123 13.36 -8.48 -3.63
N GLU A 124 12.14 -8.40 -4.18
CA GLU A 124 11.90 -8.63 -5.62
C GLU A 124 12.76 -7.73 -6.51
N LEU A 125 12.81 -6.42 -6.22
CA LEU A 125 13.66 -5.49 -6.96
C LEU A 125 15.15 -5.82 -6.82
N GLN A 126 15.60 -6.19 -5.63
CA GLN A 126 17.00 -6.56 -5.39
C GLN A 126 17.41 -7.76 -6.24
N GLU A 127 16.55 -8.77 -6.36
CA GLU A 127 16.78 -9.94 -7.20
C GLU A 127 16.76 -9.61 -8.70
N MET A 128 15.85 -8.74 -9.16
CA MET A 128 15.83 -8.28 -10.56
C MET A 128 17.14 -7.59 -10.97
N LYS A 129 17.81 -6.87 -10.04
CA LYS A 129 19.06 -6.14 -10.30
C LYS A 129 20.33 -7.00 -10.22
N LYS A 130 20.23 -8.25 -9.79
CA LYS A 130 21.36 -9.19 -9.77
C LYS A 130 21.61 -9.86 -11.12
N VAL A 131 20.72 -9.64 -12.10
CA VAL A 131 20.75 -10.23 -13.44
C VAL A 131 21.57 -9.36 -14.39
#